data_AF-A0A9E2CCN4-F1
#
_entry.id   AF-A0A9E2CCN4-F1
#
_cell.length_a   1.000
_cell.length_b   1.000
_cell.length_c   1.000
_cell.angle_alpha   90.00
_cell.angle_beta   90.00
_cell.angle_gamma   90.00
#
_symmetry.space_group_name_H-M   'P 1'
#
loop_
_entity.id
_entity.type
_entity.pdbx_description
1 polymer ?
#
loop_
_entity_poly.entity_id
_entity_poly.type
_entity_poly.pdbx_seq_one_letter_code
_entity_poly.pdbx_strand_id
1 'polypeptide(L)'
;MWSEKWNRIFEALNDRVILCNQLTKHTDITYRMVNDWDSRGMFDAERQTTRGWRRFSMADVIKLSIIKKLKSAGFPLYKLKGILSWLENNPAIEFSIKQLTEDTNCYLYTDFEDEYGIYSDEELLNFLRLKKEKERISIIFPVNHLIKNILVSVKSTSLEVKIISGQYMFKVNKEWIIP
;
A
#
# COMPACT_ATOMS: atom_id res chain seq x y z
N MET A 1 18.99 2.80 3.03
CA MET A 1 18.91 3.91 2.05
C MET A 1 18.77 3.27 0.68
N TRP A 2 17.77 3.66 -0.12
CA TRP A 2 17.54 3.05 -1.43
C TRP A 2 18.55 3.56 -2.47
N SER A 3 18.69 2.83 -3.59
CA SER A 3 19.48 3.31 -4.73
C SER A 3 18.84 4.56 -5.35
N GLU A 4 19.62 5.31 -6.13
CA GLU A 4 19.14 6.52 -6.83
C GLU A 4 17.92 6.21 -7.73
N LYS A 5 17.96 5.10 -8.46
CA LYS A 5 16.83 4.63 -9.28
C LYS A 5 15.56 4.46 -8.44
N TRP A 6 15.68 3.81 -7.29
CA TRP A 6 14.55 3.56 -6.40
C TRP A 6 14.02 4.84 -5.77
N ASN A 7 14.89 5.76 -5.35
CA ASN A 7 14.46 7.07 -4.85
C ASN A 7 13.63 7.82 -5.89
N ARG A 8 14.09 7.88 -7.15
CA ARG A 8 13.33 8.50 -8.26
C ARG A 8 11.96 7.85 -8.47
N ILE A 9 11.87 6.52 -8.40
CA ILE A 9 10.61 5.79 -8.53
C ILE A 9 9.67 6.10 -7.37
N PHE A 10 10.16 6.07 -6.13
CA PHE A 10 9.33 6.31 -4.94
C PHE A 10 8.88 7.77 -4.83
N GLU A 11 9.73 8.74 -5.19
CA GLU A 11 9.32 10.14 -5.33
C GLU A 11 8.18 10.27 -6.34
N ALA A 12 8.30 9.67 -7.54
CA ALA A 12 7.25 9.74 -8.56
C ALA A 12 5.93 9.07 -8.11
N LEU A 13 6.00 8.00 -7.32
CA LEU A 13 4.83 7.33 -6.74
C LEU A 13 4.17 8.17 -5.63
N ASN A 14 4.97 8.86 -4.82
CA ASN A 14 4.52 9.61 -3.66
C ASN A 14 4.03 11.02 -4.01
N ASP A 15 4.66 11.70 -4.98
CA ASP A 15 4.29 13.04 -5.43
C ASP A 15 3.01 13.06 -6.28
N ARG A 16 2.61 11.90 -6.81
CA ARG A 16 1.40 11.80 -7.63
C ARG A 16 0.16 12.01 -6.77
N VAL A 17 -0.47 13.17 -6.94
CA VAL A 17 -1.74 13.49 -6.30
C VAL A 17 -2.90 12.81 -7.04
N ILE A 18 -3.58 11.91 -6.35
CA ILE A 18 -4.85 11.29 -6.74
C ILE A 18 -5.96 11.90 -5.87
N LEU A 19 -6.94 12.52 -6.51
CA LEU A 19 -8.10 13.07 -5.79
C LEU A 19 -9.05 11.95 -5.38
N CYS A 20 -9.80 12.14 -4.29
CA CYS A 20 -10.73 11.14 -3.80
C CYS A 20 -11.76 10.67 -4.85
N ASN A 21 -12.27 11.57 -5.69
CA ASN A 21 -13.18 11.25 -6.80
C ASN A 21 -12.52 10.47 -7.96
N GLN A 22 -11.19 10.33 -7.95
CA GLN A 22 -10.42 9.56 -8.93
C GLN A 22 -10.01 8.19 -8.41
N LEU A 23 -10.20 7.88 -7.12
CA LEU A 23 -9.85 6.59 -6.53
C LEU A 23 -10.51 5.42 -7.25
N THR A 24 -11.72 5.61 -7.76
CA THR A 24 -12.48 4.60 -8.51
C THR A 24 -11.84 4.21 -9.84
N LYS A 25 -10.86 4.98 -10.34
CA LYS A 25 -10.08 4.63 -11.53
C LYS A 25 -9.01 3.57 -11.25
N HIS A 26 -8.65 3.40 -9.98
CA HIS A 26 -7.53 2.57 -9.53
C HIS A 26 -7.99 1.48 -8.55
N THR A 27 -9.17 1.62 -7.96
CA THR A 27 -9.69 0.80 -6.87
C THR A 27 -11.23 0.77 -6.90
N ASP A 28 -11.85 -0.10 -6.11
CA ASP A 28 -13.30 -0.07 -5.87
C ASP A 28 -13.70 0.86 -4.69
N ILE A 29 -12.83 1.80 -4.32
CA ILE A 29 -13.04 2.69 -3.18
C ILE A 29 -13.76 3.95 -3.68
N THR A 30 -14.96 4.16 -3.16
CA THR A 30 -15.77 5.33 -3.48
C THR A 30 -15.52 6.48 -2.50
N TYR A 31 -15.80 7.70 -2.94
CA TYR A 31 -15.79 8.90 -2.08
C TYR A 31 -16.64 8.72 -0.81
N ARG A 32 -17.82 8.10 -0.94
CA ARG A 32 -18.72 7.85 0.19
C ARG A 32 -18.08 6.94 1.24
N MET A 33 -17.33 5.92 0.80
CA MET A 33 -16.63 5.03 1.71
C MET A 33 -15.50 5.75 2.46
N VAL A 34 -14.74 6.58 1.76
CA VAL A 34 -13.67 7.37 2.39
C VAL A 34 -14.26 8.31 3.43
N ASN A 35 -15.33 9.03 3.11
CA ASN A 35 -16.02 9.90 4.07
C ASN A 35 -16.60 9.13 5.26
N ASP A 36 -17.20 7.96 5.03
CA ASP A 36 -17.70 7.10 6.12
C ASP A 36 -16.56 6.70 7.07
N TRP A 37 -15.41 6.31 6.52
CA TRP A 37 -14.25 5.92 7.33
C TRP A 37 -13.65 7.12 8.08
N ASP A 38 -13.56 8.28 7.43
CA ASP A 38 -13.08 9.51 8.04
C ASP A 38 -13.99 9.98 9.18
N SER A 39 -15.32 9.96 8.97
CA SER A 39 -16.29 10.32 10.00
C SER A 39 -16.24 9.39 11.23
N ARG A 40 -15.68 8.19 11.07
CA ARG A 40 -15.45 7.21 12.15
C ARG A 40 -14.02 7.25 12.70
N GLY A 41 -13.24 8.28 12.35
CA GLY A 41 -11.90 8.50 12.89
C GLY A 41 -10.82 7.57 12.35
N MET A 42 -11.01 7.00 11.15
CA MET A 42 -10.00 6.14 10.49
C MET A 42 -8.69 6.88 10.21
N PHE A 43 -8.77 8.19 9.96
CA PHE A 43 -7.64 8.99 9.56
C PHE A 43 -7.30 10.05 10.60
N ASP A 44 -6.01 10.36 10.70
CA ASP A 44 -5.55 11.38 11.65
C ASP A 44 -5.90 12.80 11.18
N ALA A 45 -6.20 13.66 12.16
CA ALA A 45 -6.70 15.02 11.95
C ALA A 45 -5.70 15.91 11.20
N GLU A 46 -4.39 15.68 11.34
CA GLU A 46 -3.34 16.43 10.64
C GLU A 46 -3.38 16.23 9.12
N ARG A 47 -3.95 15.11 8.64
CA ARG A 47 -4.21 14.87 7.21
C ARG A 47 -5.50 15.53 6.72
N GLN A 48 -6.25 16.24 7.57
CA GLN A 48 -7.41 17.02 7.15
C GLN A 48 -6.93 18.34 6.53
N THR A 49 -6.93 18.42 5.20
CA THR A 49 -6.75 19.71 4.54
C THR A 49 -7.93 20.61 4.90
N THR A 50 -7.64 21.79 5.43
CA THR A 50 -8.57 22.74 6.09
C THR A 50 -9.78 23.22 5.27
N ARG A 51 -9.95 22.81 4.01
CA ARG A 51 -11.11 23.14 3.15
C ARG A 51 -11.14 22.42 1.79
N GLY A 52 -10.52 21.24 1.65
CA GLY A 52 -10.28 20.61 0.34
C GLY A 52 -10.50 19.10 0.30
N TRP A 53 -10.70 18.57 -0.91
CA TRP A 53 -10.74 17.13 -1.18
C TRP A 53 -9.43 16.48 -0.75
N ARG A 54 -9.51 15.35 -0.02
CA ARG A 54 -8.34 14.60 0.39
C ARG A 54 -7.53 14.15 -0.85
N ARG A 55 -6.23 14.42 -0.79
CA ARG A 55 -5.23 14.05 -1.79
C ARG A 55 -4.57 12.76 -1.31
N PHE A 56 -4.36 11.83 -2.24
CA PHE A 56 -3.75 10.55 -1.98
C PHE A 56 -2.55 10.37 -2.90
N SER A 57 -1.41 9.99 -2.33
CA SER A 57 -0.30 9.44 -3.11
C SER A 57 -0.66 8.06 -3.68
N MET A 58 0.18 7.51 -4.56
CA MET A 58 -0.02 6.13 -5.00
C MET A 58 0.12 5.14 -3.84
N ALA A 59 1.07 5.39 -2.94
CA ALA A 59 1.25 4.59 -1.74
C ALA A 59 -0.01 4.63 -0.86
N ASP A 60 -0.65 5.80 -0.68
CA ASP A 60 -1.91 5.88 0.08
C ASP A 60 -3.03 5.05 -0.55
N VAL A 61 -3.16 5.05 -1.88
CA VAL A 61 -4.16 4.22 -2.56
C VAL A 61 -3.92 2.72 -2.35
N ILE A 62 -2.66 2.28 -2.31
CA ILE A 62 -2.32 0.89 -1.96
C ILE A 62 -2.72 0.60 -0.52
N LYS A 63 -2.35 1.47 0.44
CA LYS A 63 -2.72 1.33 1.86
C LYS A 63 -4.23 1.22 2.02
N LEU A 64 -4.99 2.13 1.40
CA LEU A 64 -6.45 2.11 1.42
C LEU A 64 -7.06 0.85 0.79
N SER A 65 -6.42 0.29 -0.25
CA SER A 65 -6.87 -0.95 -0.89
C SER A 65 -6.69 -2.17 0.01
N ILE A 66 -5.60 -2.21 0.79
CA ILE A 66 -5.39 -3.21 1.84
C ILE A 66 -6.50 -3.09 2.89
N ILE A 67 -6.74 -1.87 3.41
CA ILE A 67 -7.81 -1.60 4.38
C ILE A 67 -9.17 -2.02 3.83
N LYS A 68 -9.47 -1.71 2.57
CA LYS A 68 -10.72 -2.10 1.92
C LYS A 68 -10.88 -3.61 1.88
N LYS A 69 -9.85 -4.36 1.51
CA LYS A 69 -9.94 -5.84 1.44
C LYS A 69 -10.16 -6.45 2.81
N LEU A 70 -9.43 -6.00 3.83
CA LEU A 70 -9.63 -6.48 5.20
C LEU A 70 -11.02 -6.09 5.74
N LYS A 71 -11.50 -4.87 5.49
CA LYS A 71 -12.86 -4.47 5.85
C LYS A 71 -13.92 -5.34 5.19
N SER A 72 -13.75 -5.64 3.90
CA SER A 72 -14.66 -6.54 3.17
C SER A 72 -14.60 -7.99 3.66
N ALA A 73 -13.50 -8.40 4.29
CA ALA A 73 -13.37 -9.70 4.95
C ALA A 73 -14.02 -9.73 6.36
N GLY A 74 -14.62 -8.62 6.81
CA GLY A 74 -15.37 -8.55 8.06
C GLY A 74 -14.61 -7.92 9.24
N PHE A 75 -13.37 -7.47 9.05
CA PHE A 75 -12.61 -6.85 10.13
C PHE A 75 -13.17 -5.46 10.50
N PRO A 76 -13.33 -5.16 11.80
CA PRO A 76 -13.91 -3.91 12.25
C PRO A 76 -12.94 -2.74 12.07
N LEU A 77 -13.47 -1.54 11.83
CA LEU A 77 -12.67 -0.37 11.43
C LEU A 77 -11.62 0.03 12.47
N TYR A 78 -11.90 -0.15 13.78
CA TYR A 78 -10.96 0.20 14.84
C TYR A 78 -9.66 -0.63 14.77
N LYS A 79 -9.74 -1.92 14.41
CA LYS A 79 -8.55 -2.77 14.17
C LYS A 79 -7.78 -2.34 12.93
N LEU A 80 -8.50 -1.93 11.88
CA LEU A 80 -7.91 -1.48 10.63
C LEU A 80 -7.18 -0.15 10.77
N LYS A 81 -7.58 0.69 11.72
CA LYS A 81 -6.88 1.94 12.03
C LYS A 81 -5.43 1.69 12.45
N GLY A 82 -5.18 0.68 13.28
CA GLY A 82 -3.83 0.29 13.69
C GLY A 82 -2.94 -0.07 12.49
N ILE A 83 -3.47 -0.88 11.57
CA ILE A 83 -2.77 -1.25 10.32
C ILE A 83 -2.46 -0.01 9.48
N LEU A 84 -3.44 0.87 9.27
CA LEU A 84 -3.23 2.07 8.46
C LEU A 84 -2.18 2.99 9.08
N SER A 85 -2.25 3.22 10.39
CA SER A 85 -1.26 4.05 11.10
C SER A 85 0.14 3.45 11.00
N TRP A 86 0.28 2.13 11.14
CA TRP A 86 1.57 1.46 10.95
C TRP A 86 2.09 1.61 9.51
N LEU A 87 1.23 1.41 8.50
CA LEU A 87 1.58 1.60 7.08
C LEU A 87 1.94 3.06 6.74
N GLU A 88 1.40 4.04 7.45
CA GLU A 88 1.71 5.46 7.25
C GLU A 88 3.09 5.83 7.80
N ASN A 89 3.55 5.12 8.83
CA ASN A 89 4.82 5.39 9.50
C ASN A 89 5.94 4.38 9.16
N ASN A 90 5.69 3.47 8.22
CA ASN A 90 6.63 2.44 7.81
C ASN A 90 6.76 2.40 6.27
N PRO A 91 7.98 2.26 5.70
CA PRO A 91 8.19 2.15 4.25
C PRO A 91 7.76 0.79 3.66
N ALA A 92 6.76 0.14 4.27
CA ALA A 92 6.33 -1.22 3.93
C ALA A 92 5.79 -1.32 2.49
N ILE A 93 5.19 -0.25 1.98
CA ILE A 93 4.68 -0.22 0.60
C ILE A 93 5.83 -0.13 -0.40
N GLU A 94 6.79 0.76 -0.17
CA GLU A 94 8.01 0.90 -0.96
C GLU A 94 8.81 -0.41 -0.97
N PHE A 95 8.98 -1.02 0.20
CA PHE A 95 9.58 -2.35 0.34
C PHE A 95 8.84 -3.38 -0.50
N SER A 96 7.51 -3.47 -0.37
CA SER A 96 6.70 -4.45 -1.11
C SER A 96 6.81 -4.27 -2.62
N ILE A 97 6.82 -3.02 -3.10
CA ILE A 97 6.99 -2.72 -4.52
C ILE A 97 8.33 -3.24 -5.00
N LYS A 98 9.42 -2.96 -4.27
CA LYS A 98 10.76 -3.45 -4.63
C LYS A 98 10.81 -4.98 -4.70
N GLN A 99 10.34 -5.67 -3.67
CA GLN A 99 10.33 -7.13 -3.65
C GLN A 99 9.54 -7.71 -4.83
N LEU A 100 8.38 -7.14 -5.15
CA LEU A 100 7.58 -7.58 -6.30
C LEU A 100 8.27 -7.35 -7.65
N THR A 101 9.10 -6.31 -7.79
CA THR A 101 9.91 -6.14 -9.01
C THR A 101 11.04 -7.15 -9.15
N GLU A 102 11.43 -7.77 -8.02
CA GLU A 102 12.41 -8.85 -7.91
C GLU A 102 11.74 -10.23 -7.89
N ASP A 103 10.47 -10.31 -8.34
CA ASP A 103 9.63 -11.52 -8.35
C ASP A 103 9.44 -12.19 -6.98
N THR A 104 9.57 -11.39 -5.91
CA THR A 104 9.42 -11.83 -4.52
C THR A 104 8.06 -11.42 -3.97
N ASN A 105 7.31 -12.39 -3.42
CA ASN A 105 5.99 -12.14 -2.85
C ASN A 105 6.08 -11.51 -1.46
N CYS A 106 5.16 -10.60 -1.16
CA CYS A 106 4.99 -9.97 0.14
C CYS A 106 3.64 -10.27 0.79
N TYR A 107 3.68 -10.33 2.12
CA TYR A 107 2.53 -10.66 2.96
C TYR A 107 2.44 -9.69 4.13
N LEU A 108 1.27 -9.06 4.30
CA LEU A 108 0.92 -8.40 5.54
C LEU A 108 0.67 -9.47 6.61
N TYR A 109 1.34 -9.32 7.73
CA TYR A 109 1.16 -10.09 8.94
C TYR A 109 0.69 -9.17 10.06
N THR A 110 -0.35 -9.56 10.79
CA THR A 110 -0.77 -8.82 11.98
C THR A 110 -1.66 -9.63 12.92
N ASP A 111 -1.60 -9.33 14.22
CA ASP A 111 -2.59 -9.78 15.22
C ASP A 111 -3.66 -8.72 15.54
N PHE A 112 -3.60 -7.57 14.84
CA PHE A 112 -4.41 -6.36 15.03
C PHE A 112 -4.22 -5.61 16.35
N GLU A 113 -3.20 -5.95 17.14
CA GLU A 113 -2.94 -5.30 18.42
C GLU A 113 -1.57 -4.61 18.38
N ASP A 114 -0.50 -5.37 18.51
CA ASP A 114 0.89 -4.86 18.61
C ASP A 114 1.81 -5.38 17.51
N GLU A 115 1.40 -6.39 16.75
CA GLU A 115 2.22 -6.92 15.66
C GLU A 115 1.68 -6.48 14.30
N TYR A 116 2.52 -5.76 13.56
CA TYR A 116 2.27 -5.34 12.19
C TYR A 116 3.57 -5.46 11.40
N GLY A 117 3.52 -6.15 10.26
CA GLY A 117 4.68 -6.31 9.39
C GLY A 117 4.25 -6.64 7.98
N ILE A 118 5.03 -6.18 7.00
CA ILE A 118 5.02 -6.78 5.66
C ILE A 118 6.36 -7.46 5.48
N TYR A 119 6.31 -8.73 5.12
CA TYR A 119 7.47 -9.59 4.97
C TYR A 119 7.51 -10.15 3.55
N SER A 120 8.71 -10.38 3.02
CA SER A 120 8.87 -11.32 1.91
C SER A 120 8.43 -12.73 2.34
N ASP A 121 8.31 -13.64 1.38
CA ASP A 121 8.07 -15.06 1.63
C ASP A 121 9.12 -15.68 2.56
N GLU A 122 10.40 -15.44 2.29
CA GLU A 122 11.51 -15.94 3.12
C GLU A 122 11.50 -15.33 4.52
N GLU A 123 11.33 -14.01 4.62
CA GLU A 123 11.27 -13.30 5.90
C GLU A 123 10.09 -13.77 6.75
N LEU A 124 8.92 -13.98 6.13
CA LEU A 124 7.73 -14.45 6.83
C LEU A 124 7.96 -15.86 7.39
N LEU A 125 8.53 -16.77 6.60
CA LEU A 125 8.82 -18.12 7.06
C LEU A 125 9.80 -18.12 8.23
N ASN A 126 10.85 -17.31 8.16
CA ASN A 126 11.82 -17.16 9.24
C ASN A 126 11.16 -16.58 10.50
N PHE A 127 10.35 -15.53 10.34
CA PHE A 127 9.59 -14.93 11.43
C PHE A 127 8.66 -15.95 12.12
N LEU A 128 7.88 -16.71 11.33
CA LEU A 128 6.94 -17.71 11.87
C LEU A 128 7.65 -18.87 12.58
N ARG A 129 8.82 -19.30 12.10
CA ARG A 129 9.63 -20.35 12.74
C ARG A 129 10.19 -19.94 14.09
N LEU A 130 10.58 -18.67 14.22
CA LEU A 130 11.15 -18.12 15.45
C LEU A 130 10.07 -17.72 16.46
N LYS A 131 8.85 -17.50 15.98
CA LYS A 131 7.73 -17.10 16.82
C LYS A 131 7.32 -18.25 17.74
N LYS A 132 7.47 -18.04 19.05
CA LYS A 132 6.84 -18.89 20.07
C LYS A 132 5.33 -18.77 19.95
N GLU A 133 4.61 -19.87 20.16
CA GLU A 133 3.15 -19.89 20.13
C GLU A 133 2.59 -18.73 20.97
N LYS A 134 1.84 -17.84 20.32
CA LYS A 134 1.02 -16.82 20.99
C LYS A 134 -0.42 -17.31 21.00
N GLU A 135 -1.16 -17.03 22.07
CA GLU A 135 -2.59 -17.34 22.19
C GLU A 135 -3.49 -16.49 21.27
N ARG A 136 -2.92 -15.59 20.46
CA ARG A 136 -3.66 -14.65 19.63
C ARG A 136 -3.71 -15.09 18.18
N ILE A 137 -4.90 -15.04 17.60
CA ILE A 137 -5.12 -15.28 16.17
C ILE A 137 -4.42 -14.18 15.38
N SER A 138 -3.53 -14.60 14.49
CA SER A 138 -2.84 -13.71 13.55
C SER A 138 -3.40 -13.93 12.14
N ILE A 139 -3.35 -12.90 11.31
CA ILE A 139 -3.68 -12.98 9.89
C ILE A 139 -2.42 -12.86 9.04
N ILE A 140 -2.42 -13.60 7.93
CA ILE A 140 -1.45 -13.48 6.85
C ILE A 140 -2.24 -13.11 5.60
N PHE A 141 -1.92 -11.97 5.00
CA PHE A 141 -2.66 -11.41 3.88
C PHE A 141 -1.72 -11.06 2.73
N PRO A 142 -1.83 -11.73 1.56
CA PRO A 142 -0.99 -11.41 0.41
C PRO A 142 -1.34 -10.04 -0.17
N VAL A 143 -0.33 -9.17 -0.34
CA VAL A 143 -0.52 -7.80 -0.88
C VAL A 143 -0.21 -7.69 -2.37
N ASN A 144 0.34 -8.76 -2.96
CA ASN A 144 0.96 -8.81 -4.30
C ASN A 144 0.03 -8.31 -5.42
N HIS A 145 -1.14 -8.96 -5.55
CA HIS A 145 -2.10 -8.62 -6.61
C HIS A 145 -2.67 -7.21 -6.46
N LEU A 146 -2.86 -6.73 -5.23
CA LEU A 146 -3.34 -5.36 -4.99
C LEU A 146 -2.33 -4.35 -5.48
N ILE A 147 -1.07 -4.50 -5.06
CA ILE A 147 0.02 -3.60 -5.46
C ILE A 147 0.18 -3.63 -6.98
N LYS A 148 0.27 -4.83 -7.58
CA LYS A 148 0.42 -5.00 -9.02
C LYS A 148 -0.70 -4.29 -9.79
N ASN A 149 -1.96 -4.55 -9.45
CA ASN A 149 -3.12 -3.97 -10.14
C ASN A 149 -3.11 -2.45 -10.05
N ILE A 150 -2.76 -1.91 -8.89
CA ILE A 150 -2.71 -0.47 -8.67
C ILE A 150 -1.57 0.16 -9.48
N LEU A 151 -0.36 -0.42 -9.45
CA LEU A 151 0.79 0.06 -10.22
C LEU A 151 0.48 0.12 -11.72
N VAL A 152 -0.05 -0.95 -12.31
CA VAL A 152 -0.33 -1.00 -13.76
C VAL A 152 -1.54 -0.15 -14.18
N SER A 153 -2.40 0.22 -13.24
CA SER A 153 -3.51 1.16 -13.49
C SER A 153 -3.02 2.60 -13.67
N VAL A 154 -1.76 2.89 -13.33
CA VAL A 154 -1.18 4.23 -13.45
C VAL A 154 -0.77 4.51 -14.90
N LYS A 155 -1.47 5.49 -15.50
CA LYS A 155 -1.10 6.08 -16.78
C LYS A 155 -1.23 7.59 -16.70
N SER A 156 -0.08 8.27 -16.69
CA SER A 156 0.02 9.73 -16.68
C SER A 156 1.29 10.18 -17.41
N THR A 157 1.44 11.49 -17.58
CA THR A 157 2.65 12.07 -18.20
C THR A 157 3.90 11.94 -17.33
N SER A 158 3.75 11.94 -16.00
CA SER A 158 4.87 11.87 -15.04
C SER A 158 5.20 10.43 -14.60
N LEU A 159 4.22 9.53 -14.59
CA LEU A 159 4.38 8.14 -14.21
C LEU A 159 3.53 7.20 -15.07
N GLU A 160 4.17 6.15 -15.58
CA GLU A 160 3.54 4.98 -16.22
C GLU A 160 4.29 3.73 -15.79
N VAL A 161 3.56 2.64 -15.50
CA VAL A 161 4.18 1.35 -15.14
C VAL A 161 3.75 0.29 -16.14
N LYS A 162 4.71 -0.50 -16.63
CA LYS A 162 4.47 -1.66 -17.48
C LYS A 162 5.15 -2.89 -16.91
N ILE A 163 4.58 -4.04 -17.20
CA ILE A 163 5.19 -5.34 -16.93
C ILE A 163 5.32 -6.05 -18.26
N ILE A 164 6.54 -6.28 -18.71
CA ILE A 164 6.85 -6.93 -19.99
C ILE A 164 7.65 -8.19 -19.67
N SER A 165 7.11 -9.35 -20.04
CA SER A 165 7.75 -10.66 -19.77
C SER A 165 8.15 -10.86 -18.30
N GLY A 166 7.32 -10.38 -17.36
CA GLY A 166 7.57 -10.46 -15.92
C GLY A 166 8.39 -9.31 -15.33
N GLN A 167 9.09 -8.52 -16.16
CA GLN A 167 9.90 -7.40 -15.69
C GLN A 167 9.10 -6.11 -15.56
N TYR A 168 9.22 -5.45 -14.40
CA TYR A 168 8.64 -4.13 -14.18
C TYR A 168 9.48 -3.03 -14.84
N MET A 169 8.80 -2.10 -15.51
CA MET A 169 9.39 -0.92 -16.10
C MET A 169 8.60 0.31 -15.64
N PHE A 170 9.31 1.31 -15.12
CA PHE A 170 8.72 2.55 -14.64
C PHE A 170 9.13 3.69 -15.56
N LYS A 171 8.18 4.38 -16.17
CA LYS A 171 8.45 5.60 -16.90
C LYS A 171 8.28 6.77 -15.95
N VAL A 172 9.37 7.38 -15.52
CA VAL A 172 9.39 8.55 -14.64
C VAL A 172 9.82 9.76 -15.45
N ASN A 173 8.97 10.79 -15.53
CA ASN A 173 9.27 12.02 -16.27
C ASN A 173 9.80 11.79 -17.70
N LYS A 174 9.17 10.86 -18.42
CA LYS A 174 9.48 10.41 -19.80
C LYS A 174 10.68 9.47 -19.95
N GLU A 175 11.42 9.15 -18.89
CA GLU A 175 12.54 8.21 -18.92
C GLU A 175 12.11 6.83 -18.39
N TRP A 176 12.45 5.75 -19.10
CA TRP A 176 12.21 4.38 -18.63
C TRP A 176 13.32 3.94 -17.68
N ILE A 177 12.93 3.57 -16.47
CA ILE A 177 13.76 3.00 -15.44
C ILE A 177 13.36 1.53 -15.30
N ILE A 178 14.32 0.66 -15.55
CA ILE A 178 14.29 -0.74 -15.12
C ILE A 178 14.98 -0.75 -13.75
N PRO A 179 14.24 -1.04 -12.67
CA PRO A 179 14.78 -1.03 -11.30
C PRO A 179 16.04 -1.89 -11.17
#